data_AF-Q0D9U3-F1
#
_entry.id   AF-Q0D9U3-F1
#
_cell.length_a   1.000
_cell.length_b   1.000
_cell.length_c   1.000
_cell.angle_alpha   90.00
_cell.angle_beta   90.00
_cell.angle_gamma   90.00
#
_symmetry.space_group_name_H-M   'P 1'
#
loop_
_entity.id
_entity.type
_entity.pdbx_description
1 polymer ?
#
loop_
_entity_poly.entity_id
_entity_poly.type
_entity_poly.pdbx_seq_one_letter_code
_entity_poly.pdbx_strand_id
1 'polypeptide(L)'
;LEIDVDIGSSAIASAILHLALGAVTSVTIDMGFLVESQSEEELPERLFGAVRIAQMEMGAAKYVETAPDDVVPDAGRAGAGFRVHSAKVANDSRHQERAAGKVGRSMSCQERGSGGGGK
;
A
#
# COMPACT_ATOMS: atom_id res chain seq x y z
N LEU A 1 -2.09 -26.59 -14.38
CA LEU A 1 -2.95 -25.51 -14.88
C LEU A 1 -2.66 -24.29 -14.05
N GLU A 2 -2.44 -23.15 -14.71
CA GLU A 2 -2.16 -21.85 -14.09
C GLU A 2 -3.30 -20.90 -14.43
N ILE A 3 -3.66 -20.02 -13.50
CA ILE A 3 -4.74 -19.05 -13.64
C ILE A 3 -4.21 -17.69 -13.18
N ASP A 4 -4.07 -16.77 -14.13
CA ASP A 4 -3.73 -15.37 -13.86
C ASP A 4 -4.99 -14.52 -13.76
N VAL A 5 -5.09 -13.70 -12.72
CA VAL A 5 -6.21 -12.78 -12.50
C VAL A 5 -5.69 -11.34 -12.46
N ASP A 6 -5.93 -10.58 -13.53
CA ASP A 6 -5.54 -9.16 -13.61
C ASP A 6 -6.63 -8.23 -13.08
N ILE A 7 -6.55 -7.93 -11.78
CA ILE A 7 -7.43 -6.97 -11.10
C ILE A 7 -7.14 -5.53 -11.54
N GLY A 8 -5.93 -5.24 -12.03
CA GLY A 8 -5.51 -3.90 -12.48
C GLY A 8 -6.24 -3.42 -13.73
N SER A 9 -6.79 -4.36 -14.51
CA SER A 9 -7.57 -4.06 -15.72
C SER A 9 -8.96 -3.45 -15.44
N SER A 10 -9.50 -3.64 -14.23
CA SER A 10 -10.81 -3.10 -13.85
C SER A 10 -10.68 -1.66 -13.36
N ALA A 11 -11.31 -0.72 -14.09
CA ALA A 11 -11.37 0.69 -13.71
C ALA A 11 -11.95 0.90 -12.30
N ILE A 12 -12.92 0.07 -11.91
CA ILE A 12 -13.52 0.10 -10.57
C ILE A 12 -12.52 -0.37 -9.52
N ALA A 13 -11.80 -1.48 -9.79
CA ALA A 13 -10.81 -1.98 -8.85
C ALA A 13 -9.66 -0.98 -8.65
N SER A 14 -9.17 -0.35 -9.73
CA SER A 14 -8.17 0.71 -9.63
C SER A 14 -8.68 1.90 -8.80
N ALA A 15 -9.94 2.30 -8.99
CA ALA A 15 -10.54 3.39 -8.22
C ALA A 15 -10.63 3.06 -6.72
N ILE A 16 -11.07 1.84 -6.37
CA ILE A 16 -11.14 1.36 -4.99
C ILE A 16 -9.75 1.30 -4.37
N LEU A 17 -8.76 0.76 -5.10
CA LEU A 17 -7.37 0.71 -4.64
C LEU A 17 -6.84 2.11 -4.36
N HIS A 18 -7.01 3.05 -5.28
CA HIS A 18 -6.58 4.44 -5.09
C HIS A 18 -7.20 5.10 -3.86
N LEU A 19 -8.49 4.85 -3.60
CA LEU A 19 -9.15 5.34 -2.40
C LEU A 19 -8.56 4.71 -1.14
N ALA A 20 -8.32 3.40 -1.15
CA ALA A 20 -7.78 2.68 -0.01
C ALA A 20 -6.30 2.99 0.27
N LEU A 21 -5.52 3.35 -0.77
CA LEU A 21 -4.08 3.62 -0.65
C LEU A 21 -3.75 4.70 0.39
N GLY A 22 -4.60 5.72 0.55
CA GLY A 22 -4.41 6.77 1.55
C GLY A 22 -4.56 6.29 3.01
N ALA A 23 -5.25 5.18 3.22
CA ALA A 23 -5.50 4.59 4.54
C ALA A 23 -4.81 3.23 4.72
N VAL A 24 -3.99 2.80 3.77
CA VAL A 24 -3.61 1.40 3.54
C VAL A 24 -2.89 0.72 4.71
N THR A 25 -2.20 1.48 5.55
CA THR A 25 -1.55 1.00 6.78
C THR A 25 -2.55 0.65 7.89
N SER A 26 -3.79 1.13 7.79
CA SER A 26 -4.88 0.95 8.76
C SER A 26 -6.02 0.05 8.26
N VAL A 27 -5.98 -0.38 7.00
CA VAL A 27 -6.98 -1.30 6.42
C VAL A 27 -6.45 -2.73 6.43
N THR A 28 -7.35 -3.68 6.63
CA THR A 28 -7.09 -5.12 6.41
C THR A 28 -7.98 -5.58 5.27
N ILE A 29 -7.39 -6.25 4.29
CA ILE A 29 -8.06 -6.78 3.10
C ILE A 29 -7.94 -8.30 3.15
N ASP A 30 -9.08 -8.98 3.23
CA ASP A 30 -9.18 -10.43 3.15
C ASP A 30 -9.74 -10.83 1.80
N MET A 31 -9.03 -11.70 1.09
CA MET A 31 -9.46 -12.25 -0.20
C MET A 31 -9.49 -13.77 -0.09
N GLY A 32 -10.61 -14.38 -0.48
CA GLY A 32 -10.78 -15.82 -0.55
C GLY A 32 -11.06 -16.25 -1.98
N PHE A 33 -10.44 -17.34 -2.41
CA PHE A 33 -10.66 -17.96 -3.71
C PHE A 33 -11.36 -19.29 -3.49
N LEU A 34 -12.59 -19.43 -3.96
CA LEU A 34 -13.40 -20.63 -3.81
C LEU A 34 -14.05 -21.01 -5.14
N VAL A 35 -14.38 -22.30 -5.28
CA VAL A 35 -15.37 -22.74 -6.26
C VAL A 35 -16.74 -22.46 -5.68
N GLU A 36 -17.47 -21.55 -6.31
CA GLU A 36 -18.89 -21.33 -6.01
C GLU A 36 -19.74 -22.46 -6.60
N SER A 37 -20.73 -22.91 -5.84
CA SER A 37 -21.75 -23.82 -6.34
C SER A 37 -22.74 -23.05 -7.22
N GLN A 38 -23.06 -23.57 -8.41
CA GLN A 38 -24.13 -23.03 -9.27
C GLN A 38 -25.49 -23.61 -8.93
N SER A 39 -25.54 -24.71 -8.17
CA SER A 39 -26.76 -25.43 -7.77
C SER A 39 -26.61 -26.10 -6.40
N GLU A 40 -27.73 -26.50 -5.78
CA GLU A 40 -27.77 -27.04 -4.42
C GLU A 40 -27.02 -28.37 -4.30
N GLU A 41 -27.03 -29.19 -5.35
CA GLU A 41 -26.30 -30.47 -5.41
C GLU A 41 -24.78 -30.32 -5.51
N GLU A 42 -24.27 -29.13 -5.86
CA GLU A 42 -22.83 -28.85 -5.93
C GLU A 42 -22.24 -28.45 -4.56
N LEU A 43 -23.08 -28.26 -3.54
CA LEU A 43 -22.62 -27.95 -2.19
C LEU A 43 -21.90 -29.14 -1.53
N PRO A 44 -20.92 -28.87 -0.65
CA PRO A 44 -20.50 -27.55 -0.20
C PRO A 44 -19.47 -26.90 -1.13
N GLU A 45 -19.50 -25.57 -1.17
CA GLU A 45 -18.45 -24.73 -1.76
C GLU A 45 -17.06 -25.07 -1.21
N ARG A 46 -16.03 -24.89 -2.04
CA ARG A 46 -14.66 -25.29 -1.69
C ARG A 46 -13.71 -24.10 -1.81
N LEU A 47 -13.24 -23.61 -0.66
CA LEU A 47 -12.17 -22.61 -0.58
C LEU A 47 -10.83 -23.26 -0.98
N PHE A 48 -10.21 -22.76 -2.04
CA PHE A 48 -8.86 -23.14 -2.44
C PHE A 48 -7.80 -22.52 -1.52
N GLY A 49 -8.02 -21.26 -1.14
CA GLY A 49 -7.10 -20.52 -0.30
C GLY A 49 -7.60 -19.12 -0.02
N ALA A 50 -6.99 -18.49 0.98
CA ALA A 50 -7.25 -17.11 1.32
C ALA A 50 -5.92 -16.37 1.53
N VAL A 51 -5.94 -15.08 1.26
CA VAL A 51 -4.82 -14.17 1.51
C VAL A 51 -5.35 -12.99 2.31
N ARG A 52 -4.59 -12.60 3.34
CA ARG A 52 -4.82 -11.38 4.11
C ARG A 52 -3.69 -10.41 3.81
N ILE A 53 -4.04 -9.20 3.41
CA ILE A 53 -3.14 -8.07 3.33
C ILE A 53 -3.49 -7.13 4.49
N ALA A 54 -2.55 -6.89 5.38
CA ALA A 54 -2.75 -6.02 6.53
C ALA A 54 -1.55 -5.10 6.71
N GLN A 55 -1.81 -3.88 7.19
CA GLN A 55 -0.76 -2.92 7.57
C GLN A 55 0.29 -2.72 6.47
N MET A 56 -0.15 -2.65 5.21
CA MET A 56 0.77 -2.57 4.09
C MET A 56 1.54 -1.25 4.11
N GLU A 57 2.86 -1.34 4.25
CA GLU A 57 3.76 -0.17 4.23
C GLU A 57 4.33 0.03 2.83
N MET A 58 3.73 0.93 2.05
CA MET A 58 4.18 1.20 0.68
C MET A 58 5.62 1.72 0.61
N GLY A 59 6.12 2.38 1.66
CA GLY A 59 7.50 2.87 1.75
C GLY A 59 8.55 1.77 1.86
N ALA A 60 8.16 0.55 2.24
CA ALA A 60 9.06 -0.60 2.35
C ALA A 60 9.26 -1.34 1.02
N ALA A 61 8.50 -1.00 -0.03
CA ALA A 61 8.58 -1.64 -1.33
C ALA A 61 9.97 -1.43 -1.97
N LYS A 62 10.53 -2.51 -2.52
CA LYS A 62 11.83 -2.52 -3.21
C LYS A 62 11.68 -3.19 -4.56
N TYR A 63 12.48 -2.73 -5.53
CA TYR A 63 12.61 -3.44 -6.80
C TYR A 63 13.25 -4.80 -6.54
N VAL A 64 12.59 -5.84 -7.03
CA VAL A 64 13.14 -7.20 -7.09
C VAL A 64 13.71 -7.37 -8.49
N GLU A 65 15.01 -7.64 -8.57
CA GLU A 65 15.64 -8.04 -9.82
C GLU A 65 15.10 -9.42 -10.20
N THR A 66 14.39 -9.51 -11.32
CA THR A 66 14.00 -10.80 -11.89
C THR A 66 15.21 -11.39 -12.60
N ALA A 67 15.45 -12.69 -12.42
CA ALA A 67 16.44 -13.38 -13.24
C ALA A 67 16.08 -13.18 -14.72
N PRO A 68 17.07 -13.04 -15.63
CA PRO A 68 16.79 -12.99 -17.05
C PRO A 68 16.09 -14.29 -17.44
N ASP A 69 14.81 -14.19 -17.83
CA ASP A 69 14.07 -15.30 -18.38
C ASP A 69 14.86 -15.82 -19.59
N ASP A 70 15.27 -17.09 -19.54
CA ASP A 70 16.01 -17.72 -20.63
C ASP A 70 15.25 -17.47 -21.94
N VAL A 71 15.90 -16.70 -22.82
CA VAL A 71 15.32 -16.11 -24.04
C VAL A 71 14.68 -17.20 -24.89
N VAL A 72 13.37 -17.39 -24.76
CA VAL A 72 12.58 -18.18 -25.71
C VAL A 72 12.49 -17.38 -27.00
N PRO A 73 12.91 -17.94 -28.15
CA PRO A 73 12.99 -17.20 -29.40
C PRO A 73 11.62 -16.67 -29.84
N ASP A 74 11.58 -15.34 -30.01
CA ASP A 74 10.47 -14.52 -30.45
C ASP A 74 9.90 -15.00 -31.80
N ALA A 75 8.78 -15.72 -31.76
CA ALA A 75 7.91 -15.89 -32.92
C ALA A 75 6.99 -14.66 -33.00
N GLY A 76 7.48 -13.64 -33.70
CA GLY A 76 6.93 -12.29 -33.75
C GLY A 76 5.39 -12.20 -33.76
N ARG A 77 4.85 -11.47 -32.79
CA ARG A 77 3.50 -10.91 -32.84
C ARG A 77 3.50 -9.49 -32.27
N ALA A 78 3.38 -8.52 -33.16
CA ALA A 78 3.13 -7.12 -32.85
C ALA A 78 1.73 -6.96 -32.21
N GLY A 79 1.65 -6.97 -30.88
CA GLY A 79 0.46 -6.62 -30.12
C GLY A 79 0.65 -5.28 -29.42
N ALA A 80 -0.29 -4.34 -29.63
CA ALA A 80 -0.25 -2.99 -29.07
C ALA A 80 -0.07 -2.99 -27.54
N GLY A 81 1.08 -2.52 -27.05
CA GLY A 81 1.37 -2.41 -25.63
C GLY A 81 0.50 -1.38 -24.92
N PHE A 82 -0.10 -1.78 -23.80
CA PHE A 82 -0.80 -0.90 -22.86
C PHE A 82 0.20 0.09 -22.24
N ARG A 83 0.10 1.37 -22.62
CA ARG A 83 1.01 2.42 -22.14
C ARG A 83 0.50 2.99 -20.81
N VAL A 84 1.11 2.60 -19.70
CA VAL A 84 0.91 3.25 -18.41
C VAL A 84 1.56 4.63 -18.46
N HIS A 85 0.77 5.70 -18.33
CA HIS A 85 1.31 7.02 -18.05
C HIS A 85 1.77 7.05 -16.58
N SER A 86 3.07 6.90 -16.34
CA SER A 86 3.63 7.16 -15.01
C SER A 86 3.41 8.61 -14.63
N ALA A 87 2.40 8.87 -13.79
CA ALA A 87 2.29 10.13 -13.08
C ALA A 87 3.48 10.22 -12.12
N LYS A 88 4.43 11.12 -12.41
CA LYS A 88 5.58 11.38 -11.56
C LYS A 88 5.11 11.97 -10.23
N VAL A 89 4.98 11.14 -9.20
CA VAL A 89 4.78 11.62 -7.83
C VAL A 89 6.09 12.23 -7.35
N ALA A 90 6.16 13.56 -7.37
CA ALA A 90 7.27 14.30 -6.78
C ALA A 90 7.17 14.17 -5.26
N ASN A 91 8.04 13.34 -4.67
CA ASN A 91 8.27 13.34 -3.23
C ASN A 91 9.23 14.49 -2.92
N ASP A 92 8.68 15.68 -2.65
CA ASP A 92 9.43 16.88 -2.25
C ASP A 92 9.95 16.71 -0.81
N SER A 93 10.95 15.84 -0.62
CA SER A 93 11.73 15.77 0.62
C SER A 93 12.75 16.91 0.60
N ARG A 94 12.29 18.15 0.73
CA ARG A 94 13.16 19.30 0.98
C ARG A 94 13.70 19.19 2.41
N HIS A 95 14.80 18.46 2.54
CA HIS A 95 15.76 18.61 3.62
C HIS A 95 16.17 20.09 3.68
N GLN A 96 15.48 20.87 4.51
CA GLN A 96 15.88 22.25 4.78
C GLN A 96 17.11 22.24 5.69
N GLU A 97 18.26 22.05 5.07
CA GLU A 97 19.56 22.36 5.65
C GLU A 97 19.73 23.87 5.68
N ARG A 98 19.26 24.51 6.76
CA ARG A 98 19.71 25.86 7.13
C ARG A 98 20.00 25.91 8.61
N ALA A 99 21.28 25.70 8.91
CA ALA A 99 21.96 26.25 10.07
C ALA A 99 21.65 27.75 10.21
N ALA A 100 21.05 28.15 11.33
CA ALA A 100 21.24 29.46 11.95
C ALA A 100 20.44 29.50 13.25
N GLY A 101 21.17 29.58 14.36
CA GLY A 101 20.63 29.47 15.70
C GLY A 101 19.54 30.46 16.06
N LYS A 102 18.72 30.02 17.01
CA LYS A 102 18.35 30.78 18.20
C LYS A 102 18.03 29.72 19.25
N VAL A 103 18.96 29.53 20.19
CA VAL A 103 18.70 28.85 21.47
C VAL A 103 17.55 29.62 22.13
N GLY A 104 16.34 29.11 21.96
CA GLY A 104 15.16 29.58 22.66
C GLY A 104 15.25 29.09 24.10
N ARG A 105 15.46 30.02 25.04
CA ARG A 105 15.46 29.74 26.48
C ARG A 105 14.14 29.04 26.82
N SER A 106 14.22 27.76 27.16
CA SER A 106 13.10 27.01 27.72
C SER A 106 12.71 27.68 29.04
N MET A 107 11.46 28.14 29.13
CA MET A 107 10.92 28.67 30.37
C MET A 107 10.72 27.50 31.33
N SER A 108 11.62 27.35 32.31
CA SER A 108 11.48 26.32 33.33
C SER A 108 10.22 26.61 34.13
N CYS A 109 9.38 25.59 34.28
CA CYS A 109 8.13 25.63 35.02
C CYS A 109 8.35 26.32 36.38
N GLN A 110 7.77 27.50 36.53
CA GLN A 110 7.77 28.24 37.78
C GLN A 110 6.89 27.50 38.77
N GLU A 111 7.53 26.95 39.80
CA GLU A 111 6.92 26.27 40.94
C GLU A 111 5.83 27.16 41.54
N ARG A 112 4.60 26.64 41.59
CA ARG A 112 3.47 27.34 42.20
C ARG A 112 3.68 27.37 43.72
N GLY A 113 4.14 28.52 44.20
CA GLY A 113 4.26 28.84 45.62
C GLY A 113 2.90 28.87 46.32
N SER A 114 2.76 27.94 47.27
CA SER A 114 2.12 28.06 48.58
C SER A 114 1.28 29.33 48.86
N GLY A 115 -0.03 29.16 48.93
CA GLY A 115 -0.97 30.10 49.55
C GLY A 115 -1.71 29.40 50.68
N GLY A 116 -1.18 29.47 51.90
CA GLY A 116 -1.79 28.90 53.10
C GLY A 116 -1.76 29.92 54.23
N GLY A 117 -2.67 30.90 54.17
CA GLY A 117 -2.88 31.88 55.22
C GLY A 117 -3.85 31.36 56.27
N GLY A 118 -3.49 31.53 57.54
CA GLY A 118 -4.34 31.29 58.70
C GLY A 118 -3.63 31.76 59.95
N LYS A 119 -3.83 33.03 60.29
CA LYS A 119 -3.50 33.58 61.61
C LYS A 119 -4.63 33.22 62.58
#